data_AF-A0A8D3X6T2-F1
#
_entry.id   AF-A0A8D3X6T2-F1
#
_cell.length_a   1.000
_cell.length_b   1.000
_cell.length_c   1.000
_cell.angle_alpha   90.00
_cell.angle_beta   90.00
_cell.angle_gamma   90.00
#
_symmetry.space_group_name_H-M   'P 1'
#
loop_
_entity.id
_entity.type
_entity.pdbx_description
1 polymer ?
#
loop_
_entity_poly.entity_id
_entity_poly.type
_entity_poly.pdbx_seq_one_letter_code
_entity_poly.pdbx_strand_id
1 'polypeptide(L)'
;MGKSYFHYRSDYDRWDRLPKETLFKWHNKKKYQLLSNNNVQLVPSNSVKKLDLLNDKAFGHSSQKLIGEKENELMNFKRYKVVGQGKDGVIYQLTDNRCVKVFFKEEVYKKELEAIKVGQSSFIIPHLYDYGPNYIVMEYIKGISLAKHLKKNQYIEKALVVQLISLFNELKKLSFRRQDTELRHVLITEQGNLKIIDLKRAFSSKRPTPIKLLKDLKGLNLSKEFLSHVKDIQPSLYQKWRNFDKE
;
A
#
# COMPACT_ATOMS: atom_id res chain seq x y z
N MET A 1 -12.70 -22.20 -13.68
CA MET A 1 -11.47 -21.80 -12.96
C MET A 1 -11.51 -20.29 -12.70
N GLY A 2 -11.60 -19.86 -11.45
CA GLY A 2 -11.74 -18.44 -11.09
C GLY A 2 -10.41 -17.68 -11.12
N LYS A 3 -10.39 -16.47 -11.67
CA LYS A 3 -9.23 -15.57 -11.62
C LYS A 3 -9.14 -14.98 -10.19
N SER A 4 -8.01 -15.13 -9.49
CA SER A 4 -7.77 -14.43 -8.22
C SER A 4 -7.64 -12.91 -8.48
N TYR A 5 -8.68 -12.16 -8.12
CA TYR A 5 -8.80 -10.73 -8.40
C TYR A 5 -8.24 -9.85 -7.29
N PHE A 6 -6.92 -9.67 -7.23
CA PHE A 6 -6.34 -8.50 -6.58
C PHE A 6 -6.58 -7.27 -7.47
N HIS A 7 -7.58 -6.44 -7.13
CA HIS A 7 -7.75 -5.14 -7.79
C HIS A 7 -6.87 -4.09 -7.12
N TYR A 8 -5.66 -3.96 -7.68
CA TYR A 8 -4.98 -2.67 -7.80
C TYR A 8 -4.96 -2.24 -9.28
N ARG A 9 -6.07 -2.45 -10.00
CA ARG A 9 -6.32 -1.78 -11.28
C ARG A 9 -7.11 -0.51 -11.02
N SER A 10 -6.71 0.58 -11.66
CA SER A 10 -7.25 1.93 -11.48
C SER A 10 -8.59 2.11 -12.22
N ASP A 11 -9.61 1.34 -11.83
CA ASP A 11 -10.97 1.46 -12.36
C ASP A 11 -11.89 2.27 -11.41
N TYR A 12 -11.27 3.08 -10.53
CA TYR A 12 -11.93 4.20 -9.83
C TYR A 12 -11.66 5.47 -10.62
N ASP A 13 -12.28 5.58 -11.79
CA ASP A 13 -12.47 6.89 -12.39
C ASP A 13 -13.27 7.76 -11.44
N ARG A 14 -12.80 8.99 -11.32
CA ARG A 14 -13.26 9.97 -10.34
C ARG A 14 -14.60 10.52 -10.82
N TRP A 15 -15.55 10.68 -9.90
CA TRP A 15 -16.86 11.27 -10.17
C TRP A 15 -16.74 12.56 -11.02
N ASP A 16 -17.61 12.69 -12.02
CA ASP A 16 -17.51 13.71 -13.07
C ASP A 16 -17.46 15.16 -12.57
N ARG A 17 -16.46 15.91 -13.06
CA ARG A 17 -16.55 17.26 -13.68
C ARG A 17 -15.16 17.93 -13.81
N LEU A 18 -14.66 17.97 -15.05
CA LEU A 18 -13.89 19.03 -15.76
C LEU A 18 -12.76 19.85 -15.08
N PRO A 19 -11.81 20.45 -15.84
CA PRO A 19 -11.45 20.22 -17.24
C PRO A 19 -10.03 19.60 -17.40
N LYS A 20 -9.71 19.15 -18.62
CA LYS A 20 -8.37 18.71 -19.02
C LYS A 20 -7.44 19.92 -19.09
N GLU A 21 -6.20 19.79 -18.59
CA GLU A 21 -4.93 20.39 -19.08
C GLU A 21 -3.83 20.15 -18.01
N THR A 22 -2.87 19.25 -18.31
CA THR A 22 -1.47 19.12 -17.78
C THR A 22 -0.95 17.68 -17.88
N LEU A 23 -0.63 17.26 -19.12
CA LEU A 23 0.09 16.01 -19.39
C LEU A 23 1.58 16.17 -19.05
N PHE A 24 2.01 15.69 -17.86
CA PHE A 24 3.43 15.63 -17.50
C PHE A 24 4.17 14.59 -18.36
N LYS A 25 4.86 15.07 -19.40
CA LYS A 25 5.77 14.26 -20.23
C LYS A 25 7.08 14.05 -19.50
N TRP A 26 7.47 12.80 -19.24
CA TRP A 26 8.83 12.48 -18.81
C TRP A 26 9.73 12.30 -20.05
N HIS A 27 10.48 13.33 -20.39
CA HIS A 27 11.56 13.21 -21.37
C HIS A 27 12.80 12.62 -20.71
N ASN A 28 13.33 11.55 -21.27
CA ASN A 28 14.73 11.18 -21.06
C ASN A 28 15.38 10.85 -22.41
N LYS A 29 16.20 11.79 -22.90
CA LYS A 29 16.84 11.75 -24.22
C LYS A 29 18.33 11.47 -24.02
N LYS A 30 18.71 10.19 -23.96
CA LYS A 30 20.11 9.77 -24.17
C LYS A 30 20.22 8.96 -25.45
N LYS A 31 20.74 9.64 -26.47
CA LYS A 31 21.05 9.13 -27.79
C LYS A 31 22.37 8.37 -27.69
N TYR A 32 22.36 7.06 -27.93
CA TYR A 32 23.60 6.33 -28.20
C TYR A 32 24.10 6.71 -29.60
N GLN A 33 25.34 7.15 -29.71
CA GLN A 33 26.04 7.26 -30.98
C GLN A 33 27.31 6.41 -30.94
N LEU A 34 27.25 5.37 -31.77
CA LEU A 34 28.30 4.64 -32.48
C LEU A 34 29.77 4.82 -32.06
N LEU A 35 30.40 3.66 -31.89
CA LEU A 35 31.85 3.45 -31.90
C LEU A 35 32.50 4.03 -33.17
N SER A 36 33.66 4.67 -33.00
CA SER A 36 34.71 4.72 -34.02
C SER A 36 36.08 4.70 -33.33
N ASN A 37 36.93 3.75 -33.72
CA ASN A 37 38.33 3.70 -33.32
C ASN A 37 39.13 4.81 -34.02
N ASN A 38 40.24 5.27 -33.42
CA ASN A 38 41.59 5.29 -34.04
C ASN A 38 42.66 5.98 -33.15
N ASN A 39 43.61 5.17 -32.67
CA ASN A 39 45.08 5.36 -32.60
C ASN A 39 45.78 6.67 -32.13
N VAL A 40 46.77 6.46 -31.22
CA VAL A 40 48.12 7.12 -31.10
C VAL A 40 48.19 8.48 -30.36
N GLN A 41 49.23 8.88 -29.57
CA GLN A 41 50.63 8.38 -29.41
C GLN A 41 51.18 8.18 -27.95
N LEU A 42 52.24 8.89 -27.52
CA LEU A 42 53.24 8.58 -26.46
C LEU A 42 53.71 9.88 -25.71
N VAL A 43 53.81 9.92 -24.35
CA VAL A 43 55.06 9.93 -23.48
C VAL A 43 55.69 11.34 -23.19
N PRO A 44 56.30 11.70 -22.02
CA PRO A 44 56.04 11.41 -20.58
C PRO A 44 56.32 12.58 -19.53
N SER A 45 56.09 12.31 -18.23
CA SER A 45 56.90 12.72 -17.03
C SER A 45 56.71 14.04 -16.22
N ASN A 46 56.85 13.87 -14.89
CA ASN A 46 57.40 14.74 -13.82
C ASN A 46 56.61 15.89 -13.08
N SER A 47 56.12 15.54 -11.88
CA SER A 47 56.61 16.02 -10.55
C SER A 47 56.31 17.43 -9.94
N VAL A 48 55.59 17.39 -8.80
CA VAL A 48 55.56 18.30 -7.61
C VAL A 48 55.03 19.76 -7.70
N LYS A 49 53.89 20.05 -7.04
CA LYS A 49 53.81 20.80 -5.74
C LYS A 49 52.38 20.99 -5.20
N LYS A 50 52.31 21.23 -3.88
CA LYS A 50 51.13 21.26 -3.00
C LYS A 50 50.59 22.70 -2.85
N LEU A 51 49.27 22.87 -2.83
CA LEU A 51 48.60 23.83 -1.93
C LEU A 51 47.13 23.45 -1.68
N ASP A 52 46.65 23.80 -0.49
CA ASP A 52 45.38 23.33 0.08
C ASP A 52 44.17 24.13 -0.43
N LEU A 53 43.01 23.46 -0.57
CA LEU A 53 41.69 24.10 -0.57
C LEU A 53 40.62 23.13 -0.04
N LEU A 54 39.96 23.53 1.03
CA LEU A 54 38.87 22.82 1.71
C LEU A 54 37.57 22.84 0.87
N ASN A 55 36.91 21.69 0.72
CA ASN A 55 35.48 21.44 1.01
C ASN A 55 34.79 20.37 0.14
N ASP A 56 33.88 19.64 0.79
CA ASP A 56 32.62 19.09 0.28
C ASP A 56 32.61 18.15 -0.94
N LYS A 57 33.10 16.92 -0.74
CA LYS A 57 32.74 15.74 -1.56
C LYS A 57 32.33 14.52 -0.73
N ALA A 58 31.28 14.64 0.09
CA ALA A 58 30.70 13.52 0.84
C ALA A 58 29.24 13.16 0.47
N PHE A 59 28.52 14.00 -0.29
CA PHE A 59 27.06 13.86 -0.48
C PHE A 59 26.60 13.20 -1.80
N GLY A 60 27.53 12.85 -2.70
CA GLY A 60 27.20 12.31 -4.03
C GLY A 60 27.09 10.78 -4.14
N HIS A 61 27.92 10.03 -3.39
CA HIS A 61 28.12 8.60 -3.64
C HIS A 61 27.11 7.67 -2.94
N SER A 62 26.57 8.02 -1.77
CA SER A 62 25.60 7.17 -1.07
C SER A 62 24.28 7.05 -1.84
N SER A 63 23.77 8.17 -2.37
CA SER A 63 22.53 8.25 -3.13
C SER A 63 22.52 7.35 -4.37
N GLN A 64 23.62 7.35 -5.14
CA GLN A 64 23.72 6.52 -6.35
C GLN A 64 23.82 5.02 -6.03
N LYS A 65 24.54 4.66 -4.96
CA LYS A 65 24.62 3.27 -4.50
C LYS A 65 23.26 2.75 -4.01
N LEU A 66 22.55 3.54 -3.20
CA LEU A 66 21.20 3.22 -2.71
C LEU A 66 20.16 3.10 -3.83
N ILE A 67 20.28 3.88 -4.91
CA ILE A 67 19.42 3.74 -6.09
C ILE A 67 19.72 2.42 -6.80
N GLY A 68 20.99 2.10 -7.05
CA GLY A 68 21.40 0.85 -7.70
C GLY A 68 20.98 -0.40 -6.92
N GLU A 69 21.12 -0.40 -5.59
CA GLU A 69 20.66 -1.50 -4.71
C GLU A 69 19.13 -1.69 -4.79
N LYS A 70 18.34 -0.60 -4.75
CA LYS A 70 16.86 -0.66 -4.87
C LYS A 70 16.40 -1.11 -6.27
N GLU A 71 17.09 -0.71 -7.33
CA GLU A 71 16.79 -1.21 -8.69
C GLU A 71 17.10 -2.71 -8.82
N ASN A 72 18.18 -3.19 -8.20
CA ASN A 72 18.59 -4.59 -8.27
C ASN A 72 17.63 -5.54 -7.54
N GLU A 73 17.14 -5.15 -6.35
CA GLU A 73 16.07 -5.91 -5.67
C GLU A 73 14.77 -5.92 -6.47
N LEU A 74 14.35 -4.77 -7.03
CA LEU A 74 13.15 -4.70 -7.87
C LEU A 74 13.29 -5.57 -9.13
N MET A 75 14.47 -5.62 -9.76
CA MET A 75 14.77 -6.51 -10.89
C MET A 75 14.61 -7.99 -10.50
N ASN A 76 15.11 -8.39 -9.32
CA ASN A 76 15.03 -9.77 -8.84
C ASN A 76 13.56 -10.27 -8.79
N PHE A 77 12.62 -9.42 -8.37
CA PHE A 77 11.21 -9.79 -8.24
C PHE A 77 10.41 -9.77 -9.57
N LYS A 78 10.92 -9.19 -10.66
CA LYS A 78 10.20 -9.10 -11.95
C LYS A 78 9.85 -10.46 -12.58
N ARG A 79 10.52 -11.55 -12.18
CA ARG A 79 10.17 -12.92 -12.62
C ARG A 79 8.81 -13.40 -12.11
N TYR A 80 8.31 -12.79 -11.03
CA TYR A 80 7.06 -13.19 -10.39
C TYR A 80 5.87 -12.45 -10.99
N LYS A 81 4.70 -13.10 -10.93
CA LYS A 81 3.44 -12.50 -11.40
C LYS A 81 3.08 -11.28 -10.55
N VAL A 82 2.93 -10.12 -11.20
CA VAL A 82 2.31 -8.94 -10.58
C VAL A 82 0.85 -9.26 -10.24
N VAL A 83 0.50 -9.10 -8.98
CA VAL A 83 -0.88 -9.23 -8.49
C VAL A 83 -1.47 -7.88 -8.06
N GLY A 84 -0.65 -6.86 -7.81
CA GLY A 84 -1.16 -5.51 -7.61
C GLY A 84 -0.11 -4.42 -7.79
N GLN A 85 -0.54 -3.19 -8.07
CA GLN A 85 0.32 -2.02 -8.17
C GLN A 85 -0.38 -0.80 -7.54
N GLY A 86 0.09 -0.39 -6.36
CA GLY A 86 -0.43 0.77 -5.64
C GLY A 86 0.41 2.03 -5.87
N LYS A 87 0.03 3.12 -5.20
CA LYS A 87 0.82 4.37 -5.18
C LYS A 87 2.17 4.22 -4.45
N ASP A 88 2.28 3.22 -3.58
CA ASP A 88 3.42 3.03 -2.68
C ASP A 88 4.34 1.88 -3.08
N GLY A 89 3.97 1.07 -4.09
CA GLY A 89 4.73 -0.12 -4.46
C GLY A 89 4.00 -1.11 -5.38
N VAL A 90 4.73 -2.14 -5.80
CA VAL A 90 4.22 -3.28 -6.59
C VAL A 90 4.14 -4.52 -5.70
N ILE A 91 3.09 -5.32 -5.86
CA ILE A 91 2.87 -6.59 -5.17
C ILE A 91 3.04 -7.73 -6.18
N TYR A 92 3.99 -8.62 -5.90
CA TYR A 92 4.27 -9.82 -6.70
C TYR A 92 3.89 -11.08 -5.90
N GLN A 93 3.31 -12.07 -6.58
CA GLN A 93 2.98 -13.36 -5.98
C GLN A 93 4.19 -14.29 -6.04
N LEU A 94 4.70 -14.73 -4.88
CA LEU A 94 5.84 -15.65 -4.78
C LEU A 94 5.38 -17.11 -4.81
N THR A 95 4.28 -17.42 -4.12
CA THR A 95 3.67 -18.74 -3.99
C THR A 95 2.15 -18.60 -3.88
N ASP A 96 1.42 -19.70 -3.71
CA ASP A 96 -0.03 -19.68 -3.47
C ASP A 96 -0.45 -19.03 -2.14
N ASN A 97 0.47 -18.87 -1.19
CA ASN A 97 0.22 -18.31 0.14
C ASN A 97 1.17 -17.17 0.54
N ARG A 98 2.12 -16.76 -0.32
CA ARG A 98 3.06 -15.66 -0.07
C ARG A 98 3.12 -14.68 -1.23
N CYS A 99 3.15 -13.39 -0.89
CA CYS A 99 3.45 -12.31 -1.81
C CYS A 99 4.54 -11.41 -1.24
N VAL A 100 5.19 -10.63 -2.10
CA VAL A 100 6.11 -9.57 -1.71
C VAL A 100 5.56 -8.23 -2.17
N LYS A 101 5.51 -7.25 -1.28
CA LYS A 101 5.26 -5.85 -1.61
C LYS A 101 6.61 -5.14 -1.65
N VAL A 102 7.01 -4.68 -2.84
CA VAL A 102 8.23 -3.88 -3.06
C VAL A 102 7.81 -2.41 -3.11
N PHE A 103 8.35 -1.59 -2.21
CA PHE A 103 7.91 -0.22 -1.96
C PHE A 103 8.76 0.79 -2.74
N PHE A 104 8.11 1.83 -3.27
CA PHE A 104 8.79 2.95 -3.93
C PHE A 104 9.43 3.94 -2.95
N LYS A 105 9.04 3.87 -1.66
CA LYS A 105 9.28 4.88 -0.64
C LYS A 105 9.58 4.24 0.71
N GLU A 106 10.77 4.52 1.24
CA GLU A 106 11.27 3.91 2.47
C GLU A 106 10.48 4.34 3.71
N GLU A 107 10.03 5.60 3.72
CA GLU A 107 9.18 6.17 4.77
C GLU A 107 7.78 5.57 4.81
N VAL A 108 7.35 4.91 3.72
CA VAL A 108 6.09 4.15 3.66
C VAL A 108 6.33 2.69 4.05
N TYR A 109 7.39 2.08 3.53
CA TYR A 109 7.85 0.74 3.93
C TYR A 109 7.99 0.60 5.45
N LYS A 110 8.73 1.51 6.10
CA LYS A 110 8.96 1.49 7.57
C LYS A 110 7.65 1.50 8.36
N LYS A 111 6.68 2.33 7.98
CA LYS A 111 5.36 2.44 8.64
C LYS A 111 4.48 1.22 8.42
N GLU A 112 4.52 0.62 7.24
CA GLU A 112 3.77 -0.61 6.97
C GLU A 112 4.38 -1.79 7.74
N LEU A 113 5.71 -1.92 7.74
CA LEU A 113 6.40 -2.98 8.47
C LEU A 113 6.16 -2.89 9.99
N GLU A 114 6.25 -1.69 10.57
CA GLU A 114 5.94 -1.45 11.98
C GLU A 114 4.53 -1.94 12.35
N ALA A 115 3.53 -1.54 11.55
CA ALA A 115 2.14 -1.92 11.78
C ALA A 115 1.90 -3.43 11.59
N ILE A 116 2.50 -4.04 10.58
CA ILE A 116 2.42 -5.50 10.36
C ILE A 116 3.08 -6.24 11.53
N LYS A 117 4.25 -5.82 12.01
CA LYS A 117 4.97 -6.42 13.15
C LYS A 117 4.14 -6.38 14.44
N VAL A 118 3.63 -5.21 14.81
CA VAL A 118 2.76 -5.06 16.01
C VAL A 118 1.49 -5.89 15.88
N GLY A 119 0.98 -6.04 14.65
CA GLY A 119 -0.24 -6.77 14.35
C GLY A 119 -0.14 -8.29 14.31
N GLN A 120 1.05 -8.91 14.43
CA GLN A 120 1.22 -10.36 14.21
C GLN A 120 0.46 -11.28 15.17
N SER A 121 0.02 -10.78 16.34
CA SER A 121 -0.83 -11.53 17.26
C SER A 121 -2.28 -11.67 16.80
N SER A 122 -2.68 -11.02 15.69
CA SER A 122 -4.08 -10.91 15.29
C SER A 122 -4.34 -11.40 13.87
N PHE A 123 -5.34 -12.27 13.72
CA PHE A 123 -5.71 -12.89 12.44
C PHE A 123 -6.20 -11.90 11.37
N ILE A 124 -6.63 -10.69 11.74
CA ILE A 124 -7.03 -9.64 10.77
C ILE A 124 -5.83 -9.03 10.03
N ILE A 125 -4.60 -9.29 10.50
CA ILE A 125 -3.36 -8.77 9.90
C ILE A 125 -2.75 -9.88 9.01
N PRO A 126 -2.11 -9.53 7.88
CA PRO A 126 -1.38 -10.52 7.07
C PRO A 126 -0.21 -11.09 7.88
N HIS A 127 -0.02 -12.41 7.85
CA HIS A 127 1.16 -13.02 8.45
C HIS A 127 2.45 -12.51 7.77
N LEU A 128 3.45 -12.14 8.56
CA LEU A 128 4.75 -11.65 8.12
C LEU A 128 5.73 -12.82 8.02
N TYR A 129 6.24 -13.08 6.82
CA TYR A 129 7.24 -14.13 6.61
C TYR A 129 8.67 -13.58 6.62
N ASP A 130 8.91 -12.42 6.00
CA ASP A 130 10.25 -11.82 5.87
C ASP A 130 10.17 -10.33 5.50
N TYR A 131 11.27 -9.59 5.62
CA TYR A 131 11.39 -8.20 5.15
C TYR A 131 12.85 -7.79 4.92
N GLY A 132 13.05 -6.87 3.98
CA GLY A 132 14.37 -6.32 3.68
C GLY A 132 14.29 -4.89 3.14
N PRO A 133 15.36 -4.35 2.54
CA PRO A 133 15.46 -2.96 2.10
C PRO A 133 14.35 -2.49 1.14
N ASN A 134 13.23 -1.98 1.69
CA ASN A 134 12.04 -1.56 0.96
C ASN A 134 11.18 -2.72 0.41
N TYR A 135 11.24 -3.92 0.99
CA TYR A 135 10.27 -4.97 0.70
C TYR A 135 9.76 -5.69 1.95
N ILE A 136 8.55 -6.24 1.85
CA ILE A 136 7.94 -7.08 2.89
C ILE A 136 7.34 -8.31 2.21
N VAL A 137 7.73 -9.51 2.67
CA VAL A 137 7.14 -10.79 2.29
C VAL A 137 6.05 -11.15 3.30
N MET A 138 4.81 -11.27 2.83
CA MET A 138 3.64 -11.47 3.68
C MET A 138 2.66 -12.48 3.08
N GLU A 139 1.64 -12.83 3.86
CA GLU A 139 0.51 -13.66 3.45
C GLU A 139 -0.17 -13.14 2.16
N TYR A 140 -0.25 -14.02 1.16
CA TYR A 140 -1.07 -13.79 -0.02
C TYR A 140 -2.54 -14.15 0.29
N ILE A 141 -3.32 -13.14 0.63
CA ILE A 141 -4.72 -13.28 1.02
C ILE A 141 -5.58 -13.65 -0.18
N LYS A 142 -6.04 -14.91 -0.26
CA LYS A 142 -7.00 -15.35 -1.28
C LYS A 142 -8.39 -14.80 -0.94
N GLY A 143 -8.89 -13.88 -1.76
CA GLY A 143 -10.14 -13.18 -1.50
C GLY A 143 -10.41 -12.01 -2.45
N ILE A 144 -11.39 -11.18 -2.09
CA ILE A 144 -11.70 -9.91 -2.79
C ILE A 144 -11.80 -8.76 -1.80
N SER A 145 -11.66 -7.52 -2.27
CA SER A 145 -11.90 -6.36 -1.41
C SER A 145 -13.37 -6.23 -1.04
N LEU A 146 -13.63 -5.74 0.17
CA LEU A 146 -14.99 -5.57 0.69
C LEU A 146 -15.78 -4.55 -0.15
N ALA A 147 -15.12 -3.54 -0.70
CA ALA A 147 -15.69 -2.64 -1.70
C ALA A 147 -16.22 -3.39 -2.94
N LYS A 148 -15.48 -4.39 -3.46
CA LYS A 148 -15.91 -5.19 -4.62
C LYS A 148 -17.05 -6.15 -4.23
N HIS A 149 -16.99 -6.76 -3.05
CA HIS A 149 -18.05 -7.62 -2.53
C HIS A 149 -19.38 -6.87 -2.38
N LEU A 150 -19.37 -5.75 -1.64
CA LEU A 150 -20.57 -4.94 -1.40
C LEU A 150 -21.10 -4.27 -2.66
N LYS A 151 -20.23 -3.79 -3.58
CA LYS A 151 -20.67 -3.26 -4.89
C LYS A 151 -21.34 -4.33 -5.77
N LYS A 152 -20.93 -5.59 -5.67
CA LYS A 152 -21.55 -6.71 -6.42
C LYS A 152 -22.91 -7.08 -5.84
N ASN A 153 -23.01 -7.15 -4.52
CA ASN A 153 -24.18 -7.70 -3.84
C ASN A 153 -25.27 -6.65 -3.56
N GLN A 154 -24.90 -5.38 -3.35
CA GLN A 154 -25.81 -4.25 -3.05
C GLN A 154 -26.64 -4.36 -1.76
N TYR A 155 -26.23 -5.21 -0.81
CA TYR A 155 -26.74 -5.27 0.56
C TYR A 155 -25.58 -5.57 1.54
N ILE A 156 -25.78 -5.37 2.86
CA ILE A 156 -24.77 -5.68 3.88
C ILE A 156 -25.33 -6.54 5.03
N GLU A 157 -24.95 -7.81 5.06
CA GLU A 157 -25.42 -8.78 6.06
C GLU A 157 -25.04 -8.42 7.50
N LYS A 158 -25.96 -8.63 8.44
CA LYS A 158 -25.73 -8.47 9.89
C LYS A 158 -24.48 -9.23 10.38
N ALA A 159 -24.21 -10.43 9.85
CA ALA A 159 -23.00 -11.20 10.17
C ALA A 159 -21.70 -10.48 9.73
N LEU A 160 -21.70 -9.85 8.57
CA LEU A 160 -20.58 -9.03 8.09
C LEU A 160 -20.41 -7.75 8.93
N VAL A 161 -21.51 -7.15 9.42
CA VAL A 161 -21.45 -6.03 10.37
C VAL A 161 -20.82 -6.46 11.71
N VAL A 162 -21.15 -7.65 12.23
CA VAL A 162 -20.47 -8.22 13.42
C VAL A 162 -18.97 -8.37 13.18
N GLN A 163 -18.55 -8.92 12.03
CA GLN A 163 -17.13 -9.04 11.68
C GLN A 163 -16.43 -7.67 11.59
N LEU A 164 -17.07 -6.65 11.00
CA LEU A 164 -16.53 -5.29 10.94
C LEU A 164 -16.38 -4.65 12.33
N ILE A 165 -17.36 -4.81 13.22
CA ILE A 165 -17.27 -4.34 14.62
C ILE A 165 -16.12 -5.04 15.34
N SER A 166 -15.99 -6.37 15.19
CA SER A 166 -14.89 -7.15 15.77
C SER A 166 -13.53 -6.63 15.27
N LEU A 167 -13.39 -6.42 13.96
CA LEU A 167 -12.20 -5.86 13.31
C LEU A 167 -11.82 -4.48 13.90
N PHE A 168 -12.77 -3.57 14.11
CA PHE A 168 -12.46 -2.27 14.73
C PHE A 168 -12.05 -2.37 16.20
N ASN A 169 -12.69 -3.25 16.96
CA ASN A 169 -12.30 -3.54 18.35
C ASN A 169 -10.89 -4.14 18.42
N GLU A 170 -10.53 -4.97 17.45
CA GLU A 170 -9.22 -5.61 17.34
C GLU A 170 -8.11 -4.59 17.01
N LEU A 171 -8.34 -3.66 16.06
CA LEU A 171 -7.42 -2.54 15.82
C LEU A 171 -7.20 -1.68 17.07
N LYS A 172 -8.23 -1.53 17.92
CA LYS A 172 -8.10 -0.85 19.21
C LYS A 172 -7.24 -1.65 20.19
N LYS A 173 -7.37 -2.98 20.28
CA LYS A 173 -6.51 -3.84 21.13
C LYS A 173 -5.04 -3.78 20.70
N LEU A 174 -4.78 -3.80 19.39
CA LEU A 174 -3.44 -3.61 18.80
C LEU A 174 -2.85 -2.20 19.01
N SER A 175 -3.51 -1.34 19.79
CA SER A 175 -3.10 0.04 20.07
C SER A 175 -2.91 0.91 18.82
N PHE A 176 -3.53 0.54 17.69
CA PHE A 176 -3.50 1.37 16.50
C PHE A 176 -4.30 2.65 16.75
N ARG A 177 -3.63 3.79 16.56
CA ARG A 177 -4.22 5.13 16.73
C ARG A 177 -5.38 5.37 15.76
N ARG A 178 -5.35 4.70 14.61
CA ARG A 178 -6.35 4.80 13.54
C ARG A 178 -7.24 3.54 13.47
N GLN A 179 -8.44 3.62 14.03
CA GLN A 179 -9.53 2.64 13.86
C GLN A 179 -10.41 3.05 12.67
N ASP A 180 -9.78 3.33 11.52
CA ASP A 180 -10.42 3.96 10.35
C ASP A 180 -9.73 3.50 9.05
N THR A 181 -10.42 2.69 8.25
CA THR A 181 -9.94 2.10 7.00
C THR A 181 -10.93 2.34 5.85
N GLU A 182 -10.54 2.02 4.62
CA GLU A 182 -11.38 2.13 3.42
C GLU A 182 -11.86 0.72 3.03
N LEU A 183 -13.06 0.59 2.46
CA LEU A 183 -13.63 -0.71 2.07
C LEU A 183 -12.74 -1.47 1.06
N ARG A 184 -11.90 -0.76 0.30
CA ARG A 184 -10.91 -1.38 -0.61
C ARG A 184 -9.68 -1.98 0.10
N HIS A 185 -9.43 -1.61 1.35
CA HIS A 185 -8.31 -2.10 2.16
C HIS A 185 -8.72 -3.21 3.14
N VAL A 186 -10.02 -3.47 3.28
CA VAL A 186 -10.54 -4.68 3.92
C VAL A 186 -10.74 -5.74 2.85
N LEU A 187 -10.18 -6.93 3.04
CA LEU A 187 -10.37 -8.10 2.19
C LEU A 187 -11.27 -9.10 2.90
N ILE A 188 -12.25 -9.66 2.18
CA ILE A 188 -12.98 -10.86 2.60
C ILE A 188 -12.30 -12.06 1.94
N THR A 189 -11.86 -13.00 2.76
CA THR A 189 -11.19 -14.24 2.33
C THR A 189 -12.17 -15.23 1.70
N GLU A 190 -11.66 -16.24 1.00
CA GLU A 190 -12.46 -17.37 0.51
C GLU A 190 -13.18 -18.13 1.65
N GLN A 191 -12.68 -18.06 2.88
CA GLN A 191 -13.29 -18.62 4.10
C GLN A 191 -14.26 -17.65 4.80
N GLY A 192 -14.56 -16.48 4.21
CA GLY A 192 -15.50 -15.49 4.77
C GLY A 192 -14.96 -14.60 5.89
N ASN A 193 -13.69 -14.79 6.31
CA ASN A 193 -13.04 -13.95 7.33
C ASN A 193 -12.55 -12.61 6.75
N LEU A 194 -12.49 -11.55 7.57
CA LEU A 194 -11.92 -10.26 7.20
C LEU A 194 -10.43 -10.11 7.56
N LYS A 195 -9.64 -9.53 6.63
CA LYS A 195 -8.25 -9.08 6.83
C LYS A 195 -8.05 -7.65 6.33
N ILE A 196 -7.02 -6.95 6.82
CA ILE A 196 -6.69 -5.57 6.44
C ILE A 196 -5.32 -5.49 5.75
N ILE A 197 -5.23 -4.69 4.69
CA ILE A 197 -4.01 -4.31 3.98
C ILE A 197 -3.80 -2.77 3.99
N ASP A 198 -2.67 -2.27 3.49
CA ASP A 198 -2.30 -0.83 3.48
C ASP A 198 -2.29 -0.18 4.89
N LEU A 199 -1.51 -0.81 5.79
CA LEU A 199 -1.42 -0.49 7.21
C LEU A 199 -0.48 0.70 7.55
N LYS A 200 0.20 1.32 6.57
CA LYS A 200 1.08 2.51 6.73
C LYS A 200 0.49 3.70 7.50
N ARG A 201 -0.83 3.69 7.75
CA ARG A 201 -1.57 4.73 8.49
C ARG A 201 -2.01 4.30 9.89
N ALA A 202 -1.71 3.09 10.36
CA ALA A 202 -2.15 2.55 11.65
C ALA A 202 -1.79 3.47 12.85
N PHE A 203 -0.55 3.96 12.89
CA PHE A 203 -0.06 4.88 13.92
C PHE A 203 -0.18 6.37 13.56
N SER A 204 -0.97 6.71 12.53
CA SER A 204 -1.20 8.11 12.13
C SER A 204 -2.20 8.83 13.06
N SER A 205 -2.96 9.80 12.55
CA SER A 205 -3.89 10.60 13.35
C SER A 205 -4.92 9.74 14.10
N LYS A 206 -5.16 10.10 15.37
CA LYS A 206 -6.12 9.44 16.26
C LYS A 206 -7.51 9.51 15.64
N ARG A 207 -8.06 8.36 15.27
CA ARG A 207 -9.40 8.23 14.66
C ARG A 207 -10.13 7.03 15.26
N PRO A 208 -10.96 7.23 16.30
CA PRO A 208 -11.75 6.16 16.93
C PRO A 208 -13.06 5.86 16.18
N THR A 209 -13.42 6.68 15.19
CA THR A 209 -14.61 6.50 14.35
C THR A 209 -14.17 6.19 12.91
N PRO A 210 -14.73 5.15 12.26
CA PRO A 210 -14.32 4.71 10.93
C PRO A 210 -14.97 5.53 9.82
N ILE A 211 -14.74 6.86 9.84
CA ILE A 211 -15.34 7.84 8.93
C ILE A 211 -15.09 7.50 7.46
N LYS A 212 -13.96 6.90 7.10
CA LYS A 212 -13.71 6.50 5.71
C LYS A 212 -14.58 5.32 5.29
N LEU A 213 -14.67 4.26 6.10
CA LEU A 213 -15.53 3.11 5.81
C LEU A 213 -17.00 3.54 5.74
N LEU A 214 -17.43 4.43 6.63
CA LEU A 214 -18.78 5.01 6.60
C LEU A 214 -19.03 5.83 5.31
N LYS A 215 -18.06 6.62 4.85
CA LYS A 215 -18.14 7.34 3.55
C LYS A 215 -18.20 6.39 2.35
N ASP A 216 -17.39 5.33 2.36
CA ASP A 216 -17.41 4.32 1.31
C ASP A 216 -18.77 3.57 1.28
N LEU A 217 -19.34 3.23 2.44
CA LEU A 217 -20.68 2.64 2.55
C LEU A 217 -21.79 3.59 2.08
N LYS A 218 -21.71 4.89 2.42
CA LYS A 218 -22.66 5.90 1.95
C LYS A 218 -22.61 6.06 0.43
N GLY A 219 -21.41 6.02 -0.16
CA GLY A 219 -21.22 5.99 -1.62
C GLY A 219 -21.74 4.71 -2.31
N LEU A 220 -22.08 3.66 -1.56
CA LEU A 220 -22.76 2.45 -2.03
C LEU A 220 -24.26 2.41 -1.65
N ASN A 221 -24.80 3.47 -1.02
CA ASN A 221 -26.14 3.52 -0.40
C ASN A 221 -26.38 2.53 0.76
N LEU A 222 -25.33 1.96 1.34
CA LEU A 222 -25.39 0.92 2.40
C LEU A 222 -25.23 1.47 3.83
N SER A 223 -24.97 2.77 4.02
CA SER A 223 -24.70 3.35 5.35
C SER A 223 -25.89 3.24 6.30
N LYS A 224 -27.13 3.43 5.81
CA LYS A 224 -28.35 3.32 6.62
C LYS A 224 -28.60 1.88 7.10
N GLU A 225 -28.47 0.90 6.21
CA GLU A 225 -28.60 -0.53 6.53
C GLU A 225 -27.53 -0.96 7.55
N PHE A 226 -26.27 -0.60 7.28
CA PHE A 226 -25.15 -0.82 8.20
C PHE A 226 -25.42 -0.23 9.59
N LEU A 227 -25.82 1.04 9.68
CA LEU A 227 -26.11 1.70 10.95
C LEU A 227 -27.32 1.09 11.67
N SER A 228 -28.31 0.57 10.96
CA SER A 228 -29.41 -0.20 11.54
C SER A 228 -28.89 -1.48 12.21
N HIS A 229 -28.06 -2.26 11.52
CA HIS A 229 -27.43 -3.44 12.11
C HIS A 229 -26.49 -3.10 13.28
N VAL A 230 -25.72 -2.00 13.22
CA VAL A 230 -24.90 -1.54 14.35
C VAL A 230 -25.78 -1.16 15.55
N LYS A 231 -26.97 -0.57 15.32
CA LYS A 231 -27.94 -0.27 16.40
C LYS A 231 -28.40 -1.55 17.11
N ASP A 232 -28.68 -2.62 16.37
CA ASP A 232 -29.10 -3.90 16.95
C ASP A 232 -27.95 -4.62 17.67
N ILE A 233 -26.74 -4.60 17.10
CA ILE A 233 -25.58 -5.36 17.61
C ILE A 233 -24.94 -4.66 18.81
N GLN A 234 -24.76 -3.34 18.72
CA GLN A 234 -24.05 -2.57 19.74
C GLN A 234 -24.62 -1.12 19.81
N PRO A 235 -25.74 -0.90 20.52
CA PRO A 235 -26.39 0.40 20.62
C PRO A 235 -25.45 1.54 21.05
N SER A 236 -24.49 1.27 21.94
CA SER A 236 -23.51 2.25 22.42
C SER A 236 -22.48 2.69 21.36
N LEU A 237 -22.28 1.87 20.32
CA LEU A 237 -21.47 2.21 19.16
C LEU A 237 -22.29 2.98 18.13
N TYR A 238 -23.55 2.57 17.91
CA TYR A 238 -24.50 3.32 17.09
C TYR A 238 -24.66 4.77 17.58
N GLN A 239 -24.80 5.03 18.89
CA GLN A 239 -24.91 6.41 19.39
C GLN A 239 -23.69 7.29 19.03
N LYS A 240 -22.50 6.71 18.84
CA LYS A 240 -21.29 7.43 18.43
C LYS A 240 -21.22 7.69 16.93
N TRP A 241 -21.92 6.88 16.13
CA TRP A 241 -21.83 6.90 14.66
C TRP A 241 -23.09 7.47 13.97
N ARG A 242 -24.25 7.45 14.63
CA ARG A 242 -25.58 7.86 14.09
C ARG A 242 -25.69 9.27 13.53
N ASN A 243 -24.75 10.16 13.84
CA ASN A 243 -24.73 11.52 13.31
C ASN A 243 -24.04 11.60 11.93
N PHE A 244 -23.33 10.56 11.50
CA PHE A 244 -22.65 10.51 10.21
C PHE A 244 -23.60 10.61 9.00
N ASP A 245 -24.79 10.02 9.10
CA ASP A 245 -25.81 10.01 8.05
C ASP A 245 -26.83 11.17 8.16
N LYS A 246 -26.57 12.16 9.02
CA LYS A 246 -27.41 13.38 9.17
C LYS A 246 -26.95 14.57 8.32
N GLU A 247 -25.78 14.45 7.70
CA GLU A 247 -25.21 15.35 6.68
C GLU A 247 -25.41 14.77 5.28
#